data_AF-A0A1R4EUJ6-F1
#
_entry.id   AF-A0A1R4EUJ6-F1
#
_cell.length_a   1.000
_cell.length_b   1.000
_cell.length_c   1.000
_cell.angle_alpha   90.00
_cell.angle_beta   90.00
_cell.angle_gamma   90.00
#
_symmetry.space_group_name_H-M   'P 1'
#
loop_
_entity.id
_entity.type
_entity.pdbx_description
1 polymer ?
#
loop_
_entity_poly.entity_id
_entity_poly.type
_entity_poly.pdbx_seq_one_letter_code
_entity_poly.pdbx_strand_id
1 'polypeptide(L)'
;MPPTATPLTGSSLTPQRLYGFLATAEMFTWGLLLLGMALKYGNISDKFVPVFGGIHGLTFISYCVVTCFVWVNQRWSFGRGLLGLASAFIPFCTVPFERSALRAGLLGGGWRLATGGDEPRGFVEIVQAWCLRHPLPAVILGIVFIAVVFTVLLMLGPPVPRG
;
A
#
# COMPACT_ATOMS: atom_id res chain seq x y z
N MET A 1 -28.72 -34.78 -9.36
CA MET A 1 -27.60 -33.96 -8.86
C MET A 1 -26.77 -34.81 -7.92
N PRO A 2 -25.45 -34.65 -7.96
CA PRO A 2 -24.82 -34.03 -6.80
C PRO A 2 -24.37 -32.60 -7.14
N PRO A 3 -24.45 -31.65 -6.19
CA PRO A 3 -23.74 -30.39 -6.31
C PRO A 3 -22.24 -30.72 -6.34
N THR A 4 -21.56 -30.42 -7.45
CA THR A 4 -20.10 -30.42 -7.45
C THR A 4 -19.69 -29.31 -6.50
N ALA A 5 -19.19 -29.71 -5.33
CA ALA A 5 -18.74 -28.82 -4.29
C ALA A 5 -17.81 -27.76 -4.88
N THR A 6 -18.22 -26.49 -4.79
CA THR A 6 -17.31 -25.36 -4.97
C THR A 6 -16.17 -25.57 -3.96
N PRO A 7 -14.92 -25.82 -4.39
CA PRO A 7 -13.83 -25.78 -3.45
C PRO A 7 -13.73 -24.32 -3.00
N LEU A 8 -14.12 -24.02 -1.76
CA LEU A 8 -13.74 -22.77 -1.10
C LEU A 8 -12.24 -22.87 -0.83
N THR A 9 -11.45 -22.76 -1.90
CA THR A 9 -9.99 -22.72 -1.84
C THR A 9 -9.62 -21.34 -1.30
N GLY A 10 -8.81 -21.35 -0.24
CA GLY A 10 -8.59 -20.22 0.66
C GLY A 10 -8.42 -18.86 -0.03
N SER A 11 -8.85 -17.81 0.66
CA SER A 11 -8.80 -16.43 0.15
C SER A 11 -7.41 -16.07 -0.33
N SER A 12 -7.15 -16.25 -1.63
CA SER A 12 -5.94 -15.74 -2.24
C SER A 12 -5.98 -14.22 -2.11
N LEU A 13 -4.89 -13.64 -1.62
CA LEU A 13 -4.68 -12.21 -1.56
C LEU A 13 -4.61 -11.75 -3.02
N THR A 14 -5.58 -10.98 -3.50
CA THR A 14 -5.60 -10.44 -4.87
C THR A 14 -5.05 -9.01 -4.87
N PRO A 15 -4.61 -8.48 -6.03
CA PRO A 15 -4.20 -7.08 -6.15
C PRO A 15 -5.26 -6.11 -5.61
N GLN A 16 -6.52 -6.31 -6.03
CA GLN A 16 -7.67 -5.54 -5.55
C GLN A 16 -7.82 -5.59 -4.04
N ARG A 17 -7.77 -6.77 -3.41
CA ARG A 17 -7.97 -6.90 -1.95
C ARG A 17 -6.84 -6.24 -1.17
N LEU A 18 -5.60 -6.47 -1.58
CA LEU A 18 -4.42 -5.88 -0.92
C LEU A 18 -4.43 -4.36 -1.05
N TYR A 19 -4.63 -3.86 -2.27
CA TYR A 19 -4.65 -2.43 -2.56
C TYR A 19 -5.81 -1.73 -1.85
N GLY A 20 -7.02 -2.32 -1.91
CA GLY A 20 -8.21 -1.81 -1.24
C GLY A 20 -8.09 -1.76 0.28
N PHE A 21 -7.48 -2.79 0.88
CA PHE A 21 -7.19 -2.81 2.31
C PHE A 21 -6.25 -1.67 2.70
N LEU A 22 -5.12 -1.51 2.00
CA LEU A 22 -4.16 -0.44 2.30
C LEU A 22 -4.72 0.96 2.02
N ALA A 23 -5.49 1.14 0.95
CA ALA A 23 -6.16 2.40 0.65
C ALA A 23 -7.10 2.80 1.80
N THR A 24 -7.89 1.84 2.29
CA THR A 24 -8.86 2.05 3.37
C THR A 24 -8.15 2.29 4.71
N ALA A 25 -7.14 1.46 5.04
CA ALA A 25 -6.31 1.66 6.22
C ALA A 25 -5.71 3.07 6.22
N GLU A 26 -5.16 3.49 5.08
CA GLU A 26 -4.52 4.79 4.98
C GLU A 26 -5.48 5.98 5.13
N MET A 27 -6.72 5.82 4.65
CA MET A 27 -7.78 6.80 4.89
C MET A 27 -8.08 6.96 6.39
N PHE A 28 -8.10 5.86 7.15
CA PHE A 28 -8.34 5.90 8.59
C PHE A 28 -7.14 6.46 9.37
N THR A 29 -5.91 6.10 9.00
CA THR A 29 -4.70 6.60 9.66
C THR A 29 -4.51 8.11 9.41
N TRP A 30 -4.85 8.61 8.21
CA TRP A 30 -4.97 10.05 7.94
C TRP A 30 -5.95 10.73 8.91
N GLY A 31 -7.12 10.13 9.13
CA GLY A 31 -8.11 10.63 10.07
C GLY A 31 -7.58 10.69 11.51
N LEU A 32 -6.88 9.64 11.96
CA LEU A 32 -6.23 9.61 13.27
C LEU A 32 -5.14 10.67 13.38
N LEU A 33 -4.30 10.84 12.36
CA LEU A 33 -3.26 11.86 12.36
C LEU A 33 -3.87 13.27 12.47
N LEU A 34 -4.89 13.58 11.67
CA LEU A 34 -5.60 14.86 11.75
C LEU A 34 -6.25 15.08 13.11
N LEU A 35 -6.83 14.03 13.71
CA LEU A 35 -7.34 14.10 15.08
C LEU A 35 -6.23 14.41 16.09
N GLY A 36 -5.09 13.72 16.02
CA GLY A 36 -3.93 13.99 16.88
C GLY A 36 -3.43 15.43 16.74
N MET A 37 -3.39 15.94 15.51
CA MET A 37 -3.01 17.32 15.23
C MET A 37 -4.03 18.31 15.78
N ALA A 38 -5.34 18.05 15.64
CA ALA A 38 -6.39 18.88 16.20
C ALA A 38 -6.31 18.94 17.74
N LEU A 39 -6.05 17.81 18.40
CA LEU A 39 -5.87 17.76 19.85
C LEU A 39 -4.62 18.55 20.31
N LYS A 40 -3.52 18.45 19.56
CA LYS A 40 -2.29 19.19 19.84
C LYS A 40 -2.48 20.69 19.69
N TYR A 41 -2.97 21.14 18.54
CA TYR A 41 -3.15 22.57 18.26
C TYR A 41 -4.36 23.19 18.97
N GLY A 42 -5.28 22.36 19.47
CA GLY A 42 -6.36 22.77 20.39
C GLY A 42 -5.92 22.83 21.86
N ASN A 43 -4.64 22.61 22.18
CA ASN A 43 -4.09 22.60 23.54
C ASN A 43 -4.72 21.54 24.48
N ILE A 44 -5.20 20.41 23.93
CA ILE A 44 -5.80 19.32 24.71
C ILE A 44 -4.75 18.26 25.08
N SER A 45 -3.99 17.75 24.11
CA SER A 45 -2.94 16.74 24.33
C SER A 45 -2.06 16.60 23.09
N ASP A 46 -0.74 16.54 23.28
CA ASP A 46 0.27 16.30 22.25
C ASP A 46 0.70 14.83 22.12
N LYS A 47 0.41 14.02 23.14
CA LYS A 47 0.86 12.61 23.26
C LYS A 47 0.38 11.70 22.13
N PHE A 48 -0.70 12.07 21.44
CA PHE A 48 -1.27 11.28 20.36
C PHE A 48 -0.54 11.47 19.03
N VAL A 49 0.11 12.61 18.81
CA VAL A 49 0.76 12.92 17.53
C VAL A 49 1.87 11.92 17.17
N PRO A 50 2.78 11.52 18.09
CA PRO A 50 3.80 10.52 17.77
C PRO A 50 3.20 9.15 17.43
N VAL A 51 2.13 8.74 18.12
CA VAL A 51 1.50 7.43 17.92
C VAL A 51 0.72 7.40 16.60
N PHE A 52 -0.18 8.36 16.38
CA PHE A 52 -0.97 8.44 15.16
C PHE A 52 -0.11 8.76 13.93
N GLY A 53 0.87 9.65 14.08
CA GLY A 53 1.85 9.93 13.03
C GLY A 53 2.72 8.72 12.69
N GLY A 54 3.14 7.93 13.67
CA GLY A 54 3.89 6.70 13.43
C GLY A 54 3.05 5.64 12.68
N ILE A 55 1.82 5.41 13.12
CA ILE A 55 0.88 4.49 12.45
C ILE A 55 0.63 4.93 11.02
N HIS A 56 0.33 6.22 10.80
CA HIS A 56 0.12 6.78 9.48
C HIS A 56 1.36 6.65 8.59
N GLY A 57 2.55 7.03 9.08
CA GLY A 57 3.79 6.92 8.30
C GLY A 57 4.08 5.49 7.85
N LEU A 58 3.83 4.49 8.70
CA LEU A 58 3.99 3.08 8.34
C LEU A 58 2.99 2.65 7.26
N THR A 59 1.72 3.03 7.40
CA THR A 59 0.67 2.72 6.43
C THR A 59 0.90 3.43 5.09
N PHE A 60 1.33 4.70 5.12
CA PHE A 60 1.73 5.49 3.96
C PHE A 60 2.83 4.80 3.14
N ILE A 61 3.95 4.41 3.77
CA ILE A 61 5.05 3.72 3.07
C ILE A 61 4.58 2.39 2.50
N SER A 62 3.80 1.62 3.27
CA SER A 62 3.23 0.34 2.83
C SER A 62 2.34 0.52 1.59
N TYR A 63 1.49 1.56 1.58
CA TYR A 63 0.64 1.91 0.45
C TYR A 63 1.47 2.29 -0.78
N CYS A 64 2.52 3.10 -0.63
CA CYS A 64 3.41 3.46 -1.74
C CYS A 64 4.12 2.24 -2.34
N VAL A 65 4.66 1.34 -1.51
CA VAL A 65 5.32 0.11 -1.96
C VAL A 65 4.35 -0.79 -2.72
N VAL A 66 3.15 -1.02 -2.18
CA VAL A 66 2.13 -1.83 -2.86
C VAL A 66 1.62 -1.14 -4.12
N THR A 67 1.52 0.19 -4.14
CA THR A 67 1.15 0.94 -5.35
C THR A 67 2.16 0.71 -6.46
N CYS A 68 3.46 0.80 -6.18
CA CYS A 68 4.50 0.46 -7.16
C CYS A 68 4.40 -1.01 -7.60
N PHE A 69 4.16 -1.93 -6.67
CA PHE A 69 4.03 -3.35 -6.97
C PHE A 69 2.83 -3.63 -7.91
N VAL A 70 1.67 -3.09 -7.58
CA VAL A 70 0.45 -3.25 -8.38
C VAL A 70 0.58 -2.55 -9.72
N TRP A 71 1.20 -1.36 -9.78
CA TRP A 71 1.49 -0.65 -11.01
C TRP A 71 2.23 -1.54 -12.01
N VAL A 72 3.33 -2.18 -11.59
CA VAL A 72 4.10 -3.06 -12.48
C VAL A 72 3.31 -4.33 -12.83
N ASN A 73 2.64 -4.96 -11.85
CA ASN A 73 1.86 -6.18 -12.08
C ASN A 73 0.74 -5.94 -13.12
N GLN A 74 -0.01 -4.86 -12.95
CA GLN A 74 -1.18 -4.49 -13.76
C GLN A 74 -0.83 -3.62 -14.96
N ARG A 75 0.46 -3.32 -15.17
CA ARG A 75 0.96 -2.50 -16.28
C ARG A 75 0.26 -1.15 -16.42
N TRP A 76 0.08 -0.45 -15.30
CA TRP A 76 -0.52 0.89 -15.37
C TRP A 76 0.34 1.84 -16.19
N SER A 77 -0.32 2.79 -16.87
CA SER A 77 0.38 3.90 -17.50
C SER A 77 1.13 4.73 -16.46
N PHE A 78 2.19 5.41 -16.89
CA PHE A 78 3.03 6.19 -15.97
C PHE A 78 2.22 7.22 -15.16
N GLY A 79 1.30 7.93 -15.81
CA GLY A 79 0.41 8.88 -15.15
C GLY A 79 -0.49 8.24 -14.09
N ARG A 80 -1.00 7.01 -14.32
CA ARG A 80 -1.83 6.31 -13.33
C ARG A 80 -1.03 5.89 -12.11
N GLY A 81 0.19 5.41 -12.32
CA GLY A 81 1.13 5.12 -11.25
C GLY A 81 1.44 6.34 -10.38
N LEU A 82 1.79 7.45 -11.02
CA LEU A 82 2.09 8.70 -10.34
C LEU A 82 0.88 9.25 -9.58
N LEU A 83 -0.32 9.20 -10.15
CA LEU A 83 -1.56 9.58 -9.46
C LEU A 83 -1.84 8.70 -8.24
N GLY A 84 -1.54 7.40 -8.32
CA GLY A 84 -1.65 6.49 -7.19
C GLY A 84 -0.74 6.92 -6.04
N LEU A 85 0.55 7.18 -6.33
CA LEU A 85 1.50 7.67 -5.33
C LEU A 85 1.09 9.05 -4.78
N ALA A 86 0.70 9.98 -5.65
CA ALA A 86 0.24 11.31 -5.28
C ALA A 86 -0.97 11.27 -4.33
N SER A 87 -1.86 10.30 -4.52
CA SER A 87 -3.06 10.14 -3.68
C SER A 87 -2.77 9.87 -2.20
N ALA A 88 -1.58 9.36 -1.87
CA ALA A 88 -1.18 9.11 -0.49
C ALA A 88 -0.86 10.40 0.28
N PHE A 89 -0.44 11.47 -0.42
CA PHE A 89 -0.10 12.75 0.19
C PHE A 89 -1.31 13.63 0.49
N ILE A 90 -2.45 13.38 -0.16
CA ILE A 90 -3.67 14.15 0.04
C ILE A 90 -4.59 13.36 0.98
N PRO A 91 -5.05 13.94 2.10
CA PRO A 91 -5.91 13.25 3.04
C PRO A 91 -7.12 12.62 2.36
N PHE A 92 -7.41 11.37 2.73
CA PHE A 92 -8.56 10.60 2.26
C PHE A 92 -8.60 10.32 0.74
N CYS A 93 -7.60 10.71 -0.06
CA CYS A 93 -7.61 10.52 -1.50
C CYS A 93 -7.25 9.09 -1.97
N THR A 94 -6.67 8.27 -1.11
CA THR A 94 -6.31 6.87 -1.43
C THR A 94 -7.52 6.03 -1.82
N VAL A 95 -8.67 6.20 -1.14
CA VAL A 95 -9.93 5.47 -1.43
C VAL A 95 -10.62 5.97 -2.71
N PRO A 96 -10.81 7.28 -2.95
CA PRO A 96 -11.28 7.78 -4.24
C PRO A 96 -10.43 7.33 -5.42
N PHE A 97 -9.09 7.33 -5.26
CA PHE A 97 -8.19 6.80 -6.28
C PHE A 97 -8.39 5.30 -6.50
N GLU A 98 -8.43 4.51 -5.42
CA GLU A 98 -8.70 3.07 -5.49
C GLU A 98 -10.01 2.77 -6.23
N ARG A 99 -11.09 3.48 -5.90
CA ARG A 99 -12.39 3.35 -6.58
C ARG A 99 -12.33 3.76 -8.04
N SER A 100 -11.52 4.77 -8.39
CA SER A 100 -11.25 5.14 -9.79
C SER A 100 -10.52 4.03 -10.53
N ALA A 101 -9.50 3.43 -9.91
CA ALA A 101 -8.73 2.34 -10.47
C ALA A 101 -9.58 1.08 -10.66
N LEU A 102 -10.44 0.74 -9.69
CA LEU A 102 -11.43 -0.34 -9.80
C LEU A 102 -12.37 -0.13 -10.99
N ARG A 103 -12.98 1.06 -11.10
CA ARG A 103 -13.90 1.38 -12.19
C ARG A 103 -13.22 1.34 -13.56
N ALA A 104 -11.93 1.67 -13.61
CA ALA A 104 -11.13 1.58 -14.83
C ALA A 104 -10.61 0.15 -15.13
N GLY A 105 -10.97 -0.85 -14.33
CA GLY A 105 -10.52 -2.24 -14.49
C GLY A 105 -9.03 -2.46 -14.14
N LEU A 106 -8.36 -1.47 -13.55
CA LEU A 106 -6.91 -1.46 -13.33
C LEU A 106 -6.46 -2.36 -12.16
N LEU A 107 -7.39 -2.79 -11.31
CA LEU A 107 -7.14 -3.67 -10.16
C LEU A 107 -7.74 -5.08 -10.35
N GLY A 108 -8.42 -5.33 -11.46
CA GLY A 108 -9.06 -6.61 -11.75
C GLY A 108 -8.05 -7.72 -12.06
N GLY A 109 -8.47 -8.96 -11.89
CA GLY A 109 -7.63 -10.14 -12.15
C GLY A 109 -6.75 -10.55 -10.96
N GLY A 110 -5.83 -11.46 -11.23
CA GLY A 110 -4.88 -12.00 -10.26
C GLY A 110 -3.50 -11.37 -10.38
N TRP A 111 -2.54 -12.01 -9.71
CA TRP A 111 -1.13 -11.67 -9.88
C TRP A 111 -0.61 -12.24 -11.20
N ARG A 112 -0.37 -11.36 -12.17
CA ARG A 112 0.02 -11.70 -13.55
C ARG A 112 1.31 -12.52 -13.59
N LEU A 113 2.23 -12.26 -12.67
CA LEU A 113 3.56 -12.89 -12.59
C LEU A 113 3.64 -14.05 -11.58
N ALA A 114 2.49 -14.49 -11.03
CA ALA A 114 2.45 -15.66 -10.15
C ALA A 114 2.68 -16.97 -10.94
N THR A 115 2.82 -18.09 -10.23
CA THR A 115 3.02 -19.41 -10.84
C THR A 115 1.93 -19.72 -11.86
N GLY A 116 2.32 -20.04 -13.10
CA GLY A 116 1.39 -20.29 -14.21
C GLY A 116 0.87 -19.03 -14.93
N GLY A 117 1.36 -17.84 -14.55
CA GLY A 117 1.08 -16.58 -15.25
C GLY A 117 2.09 -16.26 -16.36
N ASP A 118 2.23 -14.97 -16.67
CA ASP A 118 3.12 -14.46 -17.71
C ASP A 118 4.61 -14.71 -17.38
N GLU A 119 5.42 -14.88 -18.43
CA GLU A 119 6.87 -14.86 -18.28
C GLU A 119 7.38 -13.44 -17.93
N PRO A 120 8.16 -13.30 -16.84
CA PRO A 120 8.69 -12.00 -16.43
C PRO A 120 9.72 -11.48 -17.44
N ARG A 121 9.62 -10.20 -17.80
CA ARG A 121 10.55 -9.50 -18.69
C ARG A 121 11.31 -8.40 -17.93
N GLY A 122 12.64 -8.46 -17.97
CA GLY A 122 13.51 -7.49 -17.31
C GLY A 122 13.58 -7.65 -15.80
N PHE A 123 14.44 -6.86 -15.16
CA PHE A 123 14.77 -7.02 -13.75
C PHE A 123 13.57 -6.86 -12.80
N VAL A 124 12.72 -5.85 -13.02
CA VAL A 124 11.61 -5.55 -12.10
C VAL A 124 10.58 -6.68 -12.08
N GLU A 125 10.17 -7.19 -13.25
CA GLU A 125 9.22 -8.30 -13.32
C GLU A 125 9.81 -9.59 -12.75
N ILE A 126 11.12 -9.82 -12.90
CA ILE A 126 11.81 -10.98 -12.31
C ILE A 126 11.72 -10.92 -10.77
N VAL A 127 11.99 -9.76 -10.18
CA VAL A 127 11.87 -9.57 -8.72
C VAL A 127 10.42 -9.78 -8.27
N GLN A 128 9.43 -9.23 -8.98
CA GLN A 128 8.02 -9.45 -8.65
C GLN A 128 7.60 -10.91 -8.76
N ALA A 129 8.01 -11.61 -9.81
CA ALA A 129 7.74 -13.03 -9.98
C ALA A 129 8.36 -13.85 -8.85
N TRP A 130 9.57 -13.52 -8.42
CA TRP A 130 10.19 -14.14 -7.25
C TRP A 130 9.38 -13.88 -5.97
N CYS A 131 8.96 -12.64 -5.74
CA CYS A 131 8.14 -12.28 -4.58
C CYS A 131 6.83 -13.09 -4.52
N LEU A 132 6.18 -13.29 -5.66
CA LEU A 132 4.92 -14.03 -5.77
C LEU A 132 5.10 -15.54 -5.63
N ARG A 133 6.26 -16.09 -6.03
CA ARG A 133 6.60 -17.51 -5.88
C ARG A 133 7.08 -17.86 -4.47
N HIS A 134 7.64 -16.90 -3.74
CA HIS A 134 8.16 -17.07 -2.39
C HIS A 134 7.52 -16.05 -1.41
N PRO A 135 6.22 -16.20 -1.09
CA PRO A 135 5.47 -15.18 -0.36
C PRO A 135 6.01 -14.91 1.05
N LEU A 136 6.49 -15.93 1.77
CA LEU A 136 7.01 -15.75 3.13
C LEU A 136 8.29 -14.89 3.15
N PRO A 137 9.38 -15.26 2.44
CA PRO A 137 10.54 -14.38 2.29
C PRO A 137 10.20 -13.00 1.76
N ALA A 138 9.28 -12.89 0.79
CA ALA A 138 8.89 -11.61 0.21
C ALA A 138 8.21 -10.69 1.23
N VAL A 139 7.29 -11.23 2.03
CA VAL A 139 6.61 -10.48 3.10
C VAL A 139 7.61 -10.06 4.18
N ILE A 140 8.52 -10.95 4.60
CA ILE A 140 9.56 -10.62 5.59
C ILE A 140 10.45 -9.49 5.05
N LEU A 141 10.96 -9.62 3.83
CA LEU A 141 11.80 -8.61 3.20
C LEU A 141 11.06 -7.28 3.02
N GLY A 142 9.78 -7.33 2.64
CA GLY A 142 8.92 -6.17 2.54
C GLY A 142 8.73 -5.46 3.89
N ILE A 143 8.45 -6.20 4.96
CA ILE A 143 8.33 -5.65 6.32
C ILE A 143 9.65 -5.02 6.76
N VAL A 144 10.78 -5.70 6.56
CA VAL A 144 12.10 -5.17 6.91
C VAL A 144 12.39 -3.90 6.11
N PHE A 145 12.15 -3.90 4.80
CA PHE A 145 12.33 -2.72 3.96
C PHE A 145 11.49 -1.53 4.46
N ILE A 146 10.19 -1.74 4.70
CA ILE A 146 9.29 -0.71 5.21
C ILE A 146 9.77 -0.18 6.57
N ALA A 147 10.16 -1.06 7.49
CA ALA A 147 10.64 -0.69 8.81
C ALA A 147 11.96 0.12 8.75
N VAL A 148 12.88 -0.26 7.86
CA VAL A 148 14.13 0.48 7.63
C VAL A 148 13.82 1.87 7.07
N VAL A 149 13.01 1.97 6.01
CA VAL A 149 12.63 3.27 5.42
C VAL A 149 11.95 4.14 6.46
N PHE A 150 10.99 3.60 7.21
CA PHE A 150 10.30 4.32 8.27
C PHE A 150 11.27 4.83 9.35
N THR A 151 12.18 3.98 9.82
CA THR A 151 13.19 4.35 10.83
C THR A 151 14.13 5.44 10.32
N VAL A 152 14.62 5.32 9.08
CA VAL A 152 15.47 6.34 8.45
C VAL A 152 14.73 7.68 8.36
N LEU A 153 13.47 7.68 7.93
CA LEU A 153 12.66 8.91 7.85
C LEU A 153 12.45 9.56 9.23
N LEU A 154 12.27 8.76 10.28
CA LEU A 154 12.19 9.27 11.65
C LEU A 154 13.52 9.89 12.12
N MET A 155 14.66 9.29 11.74
CA MET A 155 15.99 9.80 12.08
C MET A 155 16.33 11.12 11.35
N LEU A 156 15.94 11.24 10.08
CA LEU A 156 16.15 12.45 9.29
C LEU A 156 15.33 13.64 9.84
N GLY A 157 14.15 13.36 10.41
CA GLY A 157 13.24 14.38 10.90
C GLY A 157 12.65 15.26 9.78
N PRO A 158 11.85 16.28 10.11
CA PRO A 158 11.29 17.17 9.12
C PRO A 158 12.41 17.96 8.41
N PRO A 159 12.37 18.14 7.08
CA PRO A 159 13.35 18.95 6.33
C PRO A 159 13.22 20.46 6.60
N VAL A 160 12.51 20.85 7.67
CA VAL A 160 12.26 22.24 8.04
C VAL A 160 13.42 22.70 8.92
N PRO A 161 14.08 23.83 8.60
CA PRO A 161 15.12 24.39 9.45
C PRO A 161 14.61 24.53 10.89
N ARG A 162 15.41 24.08 11.86
CA ARG A 162 15.14 24.35 13.28
C ARG A 162 15.42 25.83 13.51
N GLY A 163 14.39 26.66 13.33
CA GLY A 163 14.38 28.05 13.75
C GLY A 163 14.27 28.17 15.26
#